data_AF-A0A2T0ULF6-F1
#
_entry.id   AF-A0A2T0ULF6-F1
#
_cell.length_a   1.000
_cell.length_b   1.000
_cell.length_c   1.000
_cell.angle_alpha   90.00
_cell.angle_beta   90.00
_cell.angle_gamma   90.00
#
_symmetry.space_group_name_H-M   'P 1'
#
loop_
_entity.id
_entity.type
_entity.pdbx_description
1 polymer ?
#
loop_
_entity_poly.entity_id
_entity_poly.type
_entity_poly.pdbx_seq_one_letter_code
_entity_poly.pdbx_strand_id
1 'polypeptide(L)'
;MVKVFANSAKKSTAWQIAHELPFHEFDCYIQSSPTSQGIAQYNLSLVHYSVEAHVALVDMFGVTSRMEQLAAWDMIQHYMDTSQPLPDIPVFEMYRFLDPTTAQADKDIGRPPAFGGIWMIQPLTRK
;
A
#
# COMPACT_ATOMS: atom_id res chain seq x y z
N MET A 1 -6.29 0.99 11.60
CA MET A 1 -5.75 0.17 12.70
C MET A 1 -4.75 -0.82 12.12
N VAL A 2 -3.60 -1.03 12.76
CA VAL A 2 -2.57 -1.98 12.35
C VAL A 2 -2.56 -3.16 13.33
N LYS A 3 -2.64 -4.39 12.80
CA LYS A 3 -2.55 -5.62 13.58
C LYS A 3 -1.21 -6.30 13.32
N VAL A 4 -0.41 -6.45 14.37
CA VAL A 4 0.90 -7.10 14.32
C VAL A 4 0.78 -8.48 14.96
N PHE A 5 1.11 -9.52 14.21
CA PHE A 5 1.06 -10.89 14.67
C PHE A 5 2.34 -11.29 15.40
N ALA A 6 2.22 -12.16 16.40
CA ALA A 6 3.34 -12.68 17.16
C ALA A 6 4.31 -13.46 16.25
N ASN A 7 5.61 -13.34 16.55
CA ASN A 7 6.65 -14.01 15.78
C ASN A 7 6.43 -15.54 15.78
N SER A 8 6.34 -16.14 14.59
CA SER A 8 6.07 -17.56 14.37
C SER A 8 7.24 -18.49 14.70
N ALA A 9 8.39 -17.98 15.15
CA ALA A 9 9.54 -18.79 15.54
C ALA A 9 9.19 -19.82 16.64
N LYS A 10 8.16 -19.56 17.45
CA LYS A 10 7.51 -20.57 18.29
C LYS A 10 6.20 -20.98 17.62
N LYS A 11 6.10 -22.24 17.15
CA LYS A 11 4.89 -22.79 16.50
C LYS A 11 3.61 -22.63 17.33
N SER A 12 3.73 -22.46 18.65
CA SER A 12 2.60 -22.28 19.58
C SER A 12 1.95 -20.89 19.53
N THR A 13 2.60 -19.88 18.94
CA THR A 13 2.10 -18.49 18.91
C THR A 13 1.79 -17.99 17.49
N ALA A 14 1.88 -18.86 16.49
CA ALA A 14 1.47 -18.53 15.13
C ALA A 14 0.00 -18.07 15.10
N TRP A 15 -0.29 -17.01 14.34
CA TRP A 15 -1.63 -16.40 14.19
C TRP A 15 -2.19 -15.67 15.42
N GLN A 16 -1.44 -15.57 16.51
CA GLN A 16 -1.84 -14.73 17.65
C GLN A 16 -1.51 -13.27 17.36
N ILE A 17 -2.43 -12.36 17.71
CA ILE A 17 -2.20 -10.92 17.61
C ILE A 17 -1.32 -10.52 18.80
N ALA A 18 -0.13 -10.00 18.52
CA ALA A 18 0.76 -9.45 19.54
C ALA A 18 0.37 -8.01 19.88
N HIS A 19 0.05 -7.20 18.86
CA HIS A 19 -0.34 -5.80 19.03
C HIS A 19 -1.45 -5.39 18.07
N GLU A 20 -2.37 -4.55 18.55
CA GLU A 20 -3.36 -3.85 17.75
C GLU A 20 -3.27 -2.36 18.10
N LEU A 21 -2.71 -1.58 17.18
CA LEU A 21 -2.29 -0.20 17.43
C LEU A 21 -2.76 0.71 16.27
N PRO A 22 -3.10 1.97 16.54
CA PRO A 22 -3.57 2.88 15.51
C PRO A 22 -2.45 3.23 14.53
N PHE A 23 -2.79 3.45 13.26
CA PHE A 23 -1.79 3.64 12.19
C PHE A 23 -0.97 4.92 12.36
N HIS A 24 -1.55 5.99 12.90
CA HIS A 24 -0.86 7.26 13.13
C HIS A 24 0.25 7.18 14.21
N GLU A 25 0.35 6.06 14.94
CA GLU A 25 1.45 5.80 15.88
C GLU A 25 2.63 5.06 15.23
N PHE A 26 2.53 4.72 13.95
CA PHE A 26 3.62 4.10 13.21
C PHE A 26 4.38 5.15 12.39
N ASP A 27 5.70 5.14 12.58
CA ASP A 27 6.63 5.87 11.73
C ASP A 27 7.09 4.98 10.57
N CYS A 28 7.33 5.61 9.43
CA CYS A 28 7.81 4.94 8.23
C CYS A 28 9.34 5.02 8.12
N TYR A 29 9.98 3.86 7.96
CA TYR A 29 11.41 3.74 7.76
C TYR A 29 11.72 3.17 6.38
N ILE A 30 12.59 3.86 5.65
CA ILE A 30 13.22 3.35 4.44
C ILE A 30 14.57 2.78 4.82
N GLN A 31 14.70 1.46 4.72
CA GLN A 31 15.95 0.77 5.00
C GLN A 31 16.72 0.59 3.69
N SER A 32 18.04 0.81 3.74
CA SER A 32 18.95 0.54 2.63
C SER A 32 19.73 -0.73 2.94
N SER A 33 19.70 -1.68 2.01
CA SER A 33 20.50 -2.90 2.06
C SER A 33 21.32 -3.00 0.77
N PRO A 34 22.63 -3.29 0.84
CA PRO A 34 23.42 -3.50 -0.36
C PRO A 34 23.14 -4.89 -0.94
N THR A 35 23.04 -4.98 -2.27
CA THR A 35 23.09 -6.28 -2.95
C THR A 35 24.50 -6.87 -2.90
N SER A 36 24.65 -8.15 -3.24
CA SER A 36 25.97 -8.77 -3.40
C SER A 36 26.85 -8.08 -4.45
N GLN A 37 26.29 -7.23 -5.31
CA GLN A 37 27.01 -6.41 -6.29
C GLN A 37 27.30 -4.98 -5.79
N GLY A 38 26.94 -4.64 -4.54
CA GLY A 38 27.12 -3.32 -3.95
C GLY A 38 26.09 -2.27 -4.35
N ILE A 39 25.01 -2.66 -5.05
CA ILE A 39 23.93 -1.74 -5.43
C ILE A 39 23.02 -1.53 -4.23
N ALA A 40 22.73 -0.27 -3.90
CA ALA A 40 21.80 0.06 -2.81
C ALA A 40 20.36 -0.31 -3.21
N GLN A 41 19.74 -1.11 -2.37
CA GLN A 41 18.37 -1.60 -2.50
C GLN A 41 17.55 -1.08 -1.30
N TYR A 42 16.32 -0.64 -1.55
CA TYR A 42 15.50 -0.01 -0.53
C TYR A 42 14.24 -0.82 -0.25
N ASN A 43 13.88 -0.93 1.02
CA ASN A 43 12.63 -1.55 1.48
C ASN A 43 11.92 -0.65 2.49
N LEU A 44 10.59 -0.73 2.50
CA LEU A 44 9.73 0.00 3.42
C LEU A 44 9.42 -0.82 4.68
N SER A 45 9.36 -0.15 5.82
CA SER A 45 8.95 -0.73 7.09
C SER A 45 8.16 0.27 7.92
N LEU A 46 7.18 -0.23 8.68
CA LEU A 46 6.49 0.52 9.72
C LEU A 46 7.05 0.14 11.09
N VAL A 47 7.39 1.13 11.89
CA VAL A 47 7.90 0.96 13.25
C VAL A 47 7.04 1.78 14.19
N HIS A 48 6.58 1.17 15.27
CA HIS A 48 5.84 1.90 16.28
C HIS A 48 6.79 2.70 17.19
N TYR A 49 6.41 3.93 17.55
CA TYR A 49 7.29 4.84 18.31
C TYR A 49 7.61 4.36 19.74
N SER A 50 6.67 3.66 20.40
CA SER A 50 6.78 3.30 21.83
C SER A 50 6.85 1.80 22.14
N VAL A 51 6.58 0.93 21.18
CA VAL A 51 6.57 -0.54 21.41
C VAL A 51 7.40 -1.22 20.35
N GLU A 52 7.91 -2.40 20.67
CA GLU A 52 8.69 -3.22 19.74
C GLU A 52 7.79 -3.90 18.69
N ALA A 53 7.04 -3.08 17.95
CA ALA A 53 6.21 -3.50 16.84
C ALA A 53 6.84 -3.00 15.54
N HIS A 54 7.31 -3.95 14.74
CA HIS A 54 7.90 -3.72 13.43
C HIS A 54 7.15 -4.54 12.38
N VAL A 55 6.77 -3.88 11.29
CA VAL A 55 6.11 -4.51 10.15
C VAL A 55 6.94 -4.21 8.90
N ALA A 56 7.66 -5.22 8.43
CA ALA A 56 8.33 -5.15 7.15
C ALA A 56 7.30 -5.24 6.02
N LEU A 57 7.35 -4.30 5.07
CA LEU A 57 6.43 -4.27 3.93
C LEU A 57 7.09 -4.80 2.65
N VAL A 58 8.21 -5.50 2.79
CA VAL A 58 8.97 -6.07 1.66
C VAL A 58 8.15 -7.08 0.86
N ASP A 59 7.26 -7.83 1.49
CA ASP A 59 6.40 -8.79 0.78
C ASP A 59 5.30 -8.10 -0.04
N MET A 60 4.97 -6.84 0.28
CA MET A 60 3.94 -6.07 -0.41
C MET A 60 4.52 -5.21 -1.54
N PHE A 61 5.64 -4.54 -1.30
CA PHE A 61 6.25 -3.59 -2.25
C PHE A 61 7.58 -4.05 -2.84
N GLY A 62 8.10 -5.18 -2.38
CA GLY A 62 9.41 -5.66 -2.78
C GLY A 62 10.56 -4.77 -2.30
N VAL A 63 11.73 -5.06 -2.85
CA VAL A 63 12.94 -4.27 -2.68
C VAL A 63 13.23 -3.56 -3.99
N THR A 64 13.25 -2.23 -3.97
CA THR A 64 13.34 -1.42 -5.19
C THR A 64 14.05 -0.08 -4.95
N SER A 65 13.96 0.86 -5.89
CA SER A 65 14.52 2.19 -5.80
C SER A 65 13.89 3.00 -4.67
N ARG A 66 14.65 3.97 -4.14
CA ARG A 66 14.15 4.89 -3.11
C ARG A 66 12.90 5.65 -3.55
N MET A 67 12.79 6.01 -4.83
CA MET A 67 11.66 6.76 -5.35
C MET A 67 10.37 5.93 -5.33
N GLU A 68 10.46 4.66 -5.72
CA GLU A 68 9.31 3.75 -5.65
C GLU A 68 8.89 3.48 -4.20
N GLN A 69 9.84 3.38 -3.26
CA GLN A 69 9.49 3.24 -1.84
C GLN A 69 8.81 4.49 -1.26
N LEU A 70 9.16 5.68 -1.74
CA LEU A 70 8.46 6.92 -1.37
C LEU A 70 7.04 6.96 -1.95
N ALA A 71 6.85 6.51 -3.19
CA ALA A 71 5.53 6.40 -3.80
C ALA A 71 4.67 5.32 -3.09
N ALA A 72 5.27 4.21 -2.68
CA ALA A 72 4.60 3.20 -1.87
C ALA A 72 4.13 3.76 -0.53
N TRP A 73 4.98 4.56 0.15
CA TRP A 73 4.59 5.23 1.38
C TRP A 73 3.41 6.18 1.18
N ASP A 74 3.46 7.01 0.15
CA ASP A 74 2.37 7.92 -0.20
C ASP A 74 1.06 7.16 -0.46
N MET A 75 1.13 6.03 -1.17
CA MET A 75 -0.02 5.17 -1.42
C MET A 75 -0.62 4.60 -0.11
N ILE A 76 0.22 4.16 0.84
CA ILE A 76 -0.24 3.65 2.14
C ILE A 76 -0.92 4.75 2.94
N GLN A 77 -0.33 5.95 2.98
CA GLN A 77 -0.89 7.09 3.70
C GLN A 77 -2.30 7.42 3.20
N HIS A 78 -2.48 7.54 1.89
CA HIS A 78 -3.78 7.77 1.26
C HIS A 78 -4.74 6.60 1.45
N TYR A 79 -4.26 5.35 1.41
CA TYR A 79 -5.11 4.18 1.62
C TYR A 79 -5.62 4.08 3.06
N MET A 80 -4.79 4.44 4.04
CA MET A 80 -5.16 4.40 5.46
C MET A 80 -5.98 5.61 5.90
N ASP A 81 -5.94 6.71 5.13
CA ASP A 81 -6.75 7.91 5.35
C ASP A 81 -8.08 7.85 4.58
N THR A 82 -9.15 7.43 5.27
CA THR A 82 -10.49 7.34 4.69
C THR A 82 -11.15 8.71 4.40
N SER A 83 -10.52 9.81 4.81
CA SER A 83 -11.04 11.16 4.53
C SER A 83 -10.73 11.63 3.11
N GLN A 84 -9.79 10.97 2.43
CA GLN A 84 -9.38 11.27 1.06
C GLN A 84 -9.83 10.17 0.10
N PRO A 85 -10.02 10.48 -1.20
CA PRO A 85 -10.31 9.46 -2.19
C PRO A 85 -9.14 8.48 -2.33
N LEU A 86 -9.45 7.23 -2.66
CA LEU A 86 -8.48 6.17 -2.87
C LEU A 86 -7.44 6.57 -3.94
N PRO A 87 -6.18 6.13 -3.79
CA PRO A 87 -5.13 6.34 -4.78
C PRO A 87 -5.57 5.98 -6.20
N ASP A 88 -5.16 6.80 -7.16
CA ASP A 88 -5.46 6.58 -8.57
C ASP A 88 -4.52 5.52 -9.18
N ILE A 89 -4.81 4.25 -8.88
CA ILE A 89 -4.06 3.10 -9.40
C ILE A 89 -5.00 2.07 -10.03
N PRO A 90 -4.59 1.38 -11.12
CA PRO A 90 -5.46 0.46 -11.86
C PRO A 90 -6.08 -0.65 -11.01
N VAL A 91 -5.38 -1.10 -9.96
CA VAL A 91 -5.87 -2.15 -9.05
C VAL A 91 -7.08 -1.69 -8.22
N PHE A 92 -7.18 -0.39 -7.93
CA PHE A 92 -8.29 0.15 -7.14
C PHE A 92 -9.50 0.53 -7.98
N GLU A 93 -9.36 0.66 -9.31
CA GLU A 93 -10.48 1.01 -10.20
C GLU A 93 -11.70 0.12 -10.01
N MET A 94 -11.49 -1.19 -9.82
CA MET A 94 -12.57 -2.15 -9.58
C MET A 94 -13.22 -2.03 -8.19
N TYR A 95 -12.65 -1.25 -7.27
CA TYR A 95 -13.12 -1.08 -5.90
C TYR A 95 -13.48 0.37 -5.56
N ARG A 96 -13.22 1.34 -6.44
CA ARG A 96 -13.49 2.78 -6.18
C ARG A 96 -14.94 3.06 -5.81
N PHE A 97 -15.89 2.31 -6.36
CA PHE A 97 -17.32 2.46 -6.05
C PHE A 97 -17.70 1.98 -4.64
N LEU A 98 -16.87 1.16 -4.00
CA LEU A 98 -17.10 0.66 -2.64
C LEU A 98 -16.72 1.70 -1.58
N ASP A 99 -15.80 2.61 -1.90
CA ASP A 99 -15.39 3.67 -1.00
C ASP A 99 -16.27 4.92 -1.19
N PRO A 100 -17.03 5.35 -0.18
CA PRO A 100 -18.00 6.45 -0.33
C PRO A 100 -17.31 7.79 -0.61
N THR A 101 -16.13 8.04 -0.04
CA THR A 101 -15.34 9.26 -0.25
C THR A 101 -14.89 9.34 -1.71
N THR A 102 -14.34 8.24 -2.23
CA THR A 102 -13.91 8.10 -3.62
C THR A 102 -15.09 8.22 -4.58
N ALA A 103 -16.21 7.54 -4.30
CA ALA A 103 -17.39 7.59 -5.14
C ALA A 103 -18.02 8.98 -5.21
N GLN A 104 -17.97 9.78 -4.14
CA GLN A 104 -18.44 11.17 -4.16
C GLN A 104 -17.48 12.05 -4.96
N ALA A 105 -16.17 11.92 -4.71
CA ALA A 105 -15.15 12.67 -5.45
C ALA A 105 -15.23 12.38 -6.97
N ASP A 106 -15.39 11.12 -7.36
CA ASP A 106 -15.51 10.69 -8.75
C ASP A 106 -16.78 11.26 -9.43
N LYS A 107 -17.89 11.39 -8.70
CA LYS A 107 -19.11 12.06 -9.19
C LYS A 107 -18.89 13.55 -9.41
N ASP A 108 -18.19 14.21 -8.49
CA ASP A 108 -17.95 15.66 -8.55
C ASP A 108 -17.05 16.04 -9.74
N ILE A 109 -16.06 15.20 -10.07
CA ILE A 109 -15.17 15.41 -11.22
C ILE A 109 -15.72 14.82 -12.53
N GLY A 110 -16.87 14.17 -12.50
CA GLY A 110 -17.47 13.51 -13.67
C GLY A 110 -16.59 12.41 -14.26
N ARG A 111 -15.81 11.70 -13.43
CA ARG A 111 -14.91 10.63 -13.88
C ARG A 111 -15.75 9.53 -14.50
N PRO A 112 -15.41 9.05 -15.72
CA PRO A 112 -16.10 7.90 -16.29
C PRO A 112 -15.88 6.68 -15.37
N PRO A 113 -16.92 5.88 -15.09
CA PRO A 113 -16.76 4.67 -14.30
C PRO A 113 -15.70 3.80 -14.98
N ALA A 114 -14.62 3.53 -14.25
CA ALA A 114 -13.47 2.87 -14.85
C ALA A 114 -13.85 1.48 -15.36
N PHE A 115 -13.51 1.30 -16.63
CA PHE A 115 -13.69 0.10 -17.42
C PHE A 115 -13.01 -1.09 -16.74
N GLY A 116 -13.80 -1.99 -16.15
CA GLY A 116 -13.37 -3.36 -15.88
C GLY A 116 -12.87 -3.98 -17.18
N GLY A 117 -11.66 -4.55 -17.15
CA GLY A 117 -10.88 -4.90 -18.34
C GLY A 117 -11.60 -5.73 -19.42
N ILE A 118 -11.08 -5.60 -20.65
CA ILE A 118 -11.49 -6.18 -21.95
C ILE A 118 -12.31 -5.22 -22.82
N TRP A 119 -11.74 -4.07 -23.23
CA TRP A 119 -11.99 -3.44 -24.54
C TRP A 119 -10.79 -2.56 -24.98
N MET A 120 -9.56 -3.11 -24.94
CA MET A 120 -8.45 -2.63 -25.80
C MET A 120 -8.26 -3.56 -27.00
N ILE A 121 -9.36 -3.84 -27.70
CA ILE A 121 -9.34 -4.15 -29.14
C ILE A 121 -10.49 -3.36 -29.77
N GLN A 122 -10.43 -2.03 -29.72
CA GLN A 122 -11.02 -1.28 -30.82
C GLN A 122 -10.02 -1.38 -31.98
N PRO A 123 -10.42 -1.87 -33.17
CA PRO A 123 -9.57 -1.75 -34.33
C PRO A 123 -9.34 -0.27 -34.55
N LEU A 124 -8.07 0.12 -34.75
CA LEU A 124 -7.72 1.41 -35.32
C LEU A 124 -8.39 1.51 -36.70
N THR A 125 -9.65 1.94 -36.76
CA THR A 125 -10.21 2.48 -37.99
C THR A 125 -9.57 3.85 -38.17
N ARG A 126 -8.44 3.85 -38.87
CA ARG A 126 -7.98 5.00 -39.65
C ARG A 126 -9.20 5.59 -40.38
N LYS A 127 -9.41 6.89 -40.21
CA LYS A 127 -9.85 7.73 -41.31
C LYS A 127 -8.62 8.45 -41.83
#